data_AF-A0A914FNI6-F1
#
_entry.id   AF-A0A914FNI6-F1
#
_cell.length_a   1.000
_cell.length_b   1.000
_cell.length_c   1.000
_cell.angle_alpha   90.00
_cell.angle_beta   90.00
_cell.angle_gamma   90.00
#
_symmetry.space_group_name_H-M   'P 1'
#
loop_
_entity.id
_entity.type
_entity.pdbx_description
1 polymer ?
#
loop_
_entity_poly.entity_id
_entity_poly.type
_entity_poly.pdbx_seq_one_letter_code
_entity_poly.pdbx_strand_id
1 'polypeptide(L)'
;MCGNSNNFVSKTECEIACPVLDNPCLNGFPALDSYGEPQFCSTANQNDCPAGHYCHIGNTQATTLCCPSNEDPCSLPMSKGIGISVLNRWYFNSESKVCVSFVYTGRGGNSNNFISRQQCIQACPEYASPCPEGQPHIGLSGQITHCGATDPSICPTTYWCHVGATLESSVCCPNAGDPCDQEISKGVGTAQLLRFYYNQLTRTCNQFRYSGLILDNPCINGDPATGPNGLYIKCSSNSPNVCPSGTWCHIGGDVTEAVCCPGAENPCSLPFAVGDGIATLSRYYFDTNLRRCAKFTYSGKSGTQHLF
;
A
#
# COMPACT_ATOMS: atom_id res chain seq x y z
N MET A 1 25.68 57.99 -9.81
CA MET A 1 24.86 56.78 -9.87
C MET A 1 25.26 55.92 -8.69
N CYS A 2 24.32 55.51 -7.85
CA CYS A 2 24.60 54.62 -6.74
C CYS A 2 24.22 53.20 -7.16
N GLY A 3 25.12 52.24 -6.94
CA GLY A 3 24.88 50.80 -7.12
C GLY A 3 25.18 50.06 -5.82
N ASN A 4 24.86 48.77 -5.76
CA ASN A 4 25.24 47.88 -4.66
C ASN A 4 25.98 46.66 -5.22
N SER A 5 26.40 45.75 -4.34
CA SER A 5 27.18 44.57 -4.70
C SER A 5 26.43 43.57 -5.60
N ASN A 6 25.10 43.68 -5.75
CA ASN A 6 24.31 42.90 -6.70
C ASN A 6 24.36 43.52 -8.11
N ASN A 7 25.58 43.70 -8.65
CA ASN A 7 25.85 44.32 -9.95
C ASN A 7 27.04 43.62 -10.64
N PHE A 8 26.85 42.36 -11.02
CA PHE A 8 27.89 41.50 -11.60
C PHE A 8 28.15 41.83 -13.08
N VAL A 9 29.42 41.72 -13.51
CA VAL A 9 29.85 42.07 -14.88
C VAL A 9 29.53 40.94 -15.87
N SER A 10 29.50 39.70 -15.41
CA SER A 10 29.08 38.54 -16.22
C SER A 10 28.09 37.64 -15.49
N LYS A 11 27.32 36.87 -16.28
CA LYS A 11 26.41 35.86 -15.75
C LYS A 11 27.16 34.82 -14.91
N THR A 12 28.31 34.34 -15.36
CA THR A 12 29.10 33.32 -14.65
C THR A 12 29.60 33.81 -13.29
N GLU A 13 30.05 35.06 -13.19
CA GLU A 13 30.45 35.64 -11.90
C GLU A 13 29.28 35.76 -10.93
N CYS A 14 28.08 36.11 -11.42
CA CYS A 14 26.86 36.10 -10.63
C CYS A 14 26.54 34.68 -10.12
N GLU A 15 26.60 33.67 -10.98
CA GLU A 15 26.27 32.28 -10.61
C GLU A 15 27.30 31.62 -9.67
N ILE A 16 28.57 32.06 -9.73
CA ILE A 16 29.62 31.64 -8.79
C ILE A 16 29.43 32.31 -7.43
N ALA A 17 29.12 33.61 -7.41
CA ALA A 17 28.93 34.37 -6.18
C ALA A 17 27.59 34.08 -5.50
N CYS A 18 26.56 33.74 -6.28
CA CYS A 18 25.21 33.41 -5.86
C CYS A 18 24.81 32.06 -6.49
N PRO A 19 25.03 30.94 -5.79
CA PRO A 19 24.77 29.61 -6.32
C PRO A 19 23.34 29.47 -6.84
N VAL A 20 23.20 29.09 -8.11
CA VAL A 20 21.88 28.89 -8.74
C VAL A 20 21.25 27.63 -8.17
N LEU A 21 20.05 27.79 -7.60
CA LEU A 21 19.25 26.66 -7.15
C LEU A 21 18.81 25.82 -8.35
N ASP A 22 19.13 24.54 -8.27
CA ASP A 22 18.67 23.52 -9.19
C ASP A 22 17.22 23.12 -8.88
N ASN A 23 16.25 23.94 -9.30
CA ASN A 23 14.85 23.80 -8.92
C ASN A 23 14.25 22.46 -9.42
N PRO A 24 13.83 21.57 -8.52
CA PRO A 24 13.22 20.30 -8.90
C PRO A 24 11.70 20.39 -9.04
N CYS A 25 11.05 21.50 -8.66
CA CYS A 25 9.60 21.63 -8.72
C CYS A 25 9.13 21.88 -10.17
N LEU A 26 8.05 21.20 -10.58
CA LEU A 26 7.45 21.42 -11.89
C LEU A 26 6.77 22.79 -11.99
N ASN A 27 6.07 23.17 -10.91
CA ASN A 27 5.35 24.42 -10.78
C ASN A 27 5.93 25.19 -9.59
N GLY A 28 6.27 26.46 -9.79
CA GLY A 28 6.78 27.33 -8.72
C GLY A 28 8.19 27.00 -8.23
N PHE A 29 8.53 27.57 -7.08
CA PHE A 29 9.82 27.37 -6.40
C PHE A 29 9.61 26.60 -5.09
N PRO A 30 10.65 25.92 -4.58
CA PRO A 30 10.58 25.25 -3.29
C PRO A 30 10.23 26.21 -2.15
N ALA A 31 9.61 25.67 -1.09
CA ALA A 31 9.43 26.41 0.15
C ALA A 31 10.79 26.89 0.69
N LEU A 32 10.80 28.07 1.29
CA LEU A 32 11.97 28.61 1.98
C LEU A 32 11.79 28.50 3.49
N ASP A 33 12.88 28.26 4.19
CA ASP A 33 12.92 28.24 5.66
C ASP A 33 12.97 29.66 6.25
N SER A 34 13.13 29.76 7.58
CA SER A 34 13.21 31.04 8.30
C SER A 34 14.43 31.90 7.92
N TYR A 35 15.45 31.31 7.31
CA TYR A 35 16.67 31.98 6.85
C TYR A 35 16.61 32.36 5.37
N GLY A 36 15.53 31.99 4.66
CA GLY A 36 15.39 32.22 3.24
C GLY A 36 16.05 31.15 2.37
N GLU A 37 16.44 30.01 2.94
CA GLU A 37 17.09 28.90 2.23
C GLU A 37 16.06 27.84 1.80
N PRO A 38 16.29 27.12 0.69
CA PRO A 38 15.39 26.06 0.25
C PRO A 38 15.18 24.97 1.31
N GLN A 39 13.92 24.65 1.59
CA GLN A 39 13.55 23.68 2.61
C GLN A 39 13.62 22.25 2.08
N PHE A 40 14.53 21.46 2.66
CA PHE A 40 14.70 20.04 2.39
C PHE A 40 13.68 19.20 3.15
N CYS A 41 13.34 18.06 2.58
CA CYS A 41 12.42 17.11 3.19
C CYS A 41 12.88 15.67 2.99
N SER A 42 12.17 14.74 3.61
CA SER A 42 12.48 13.31 3.56
C SER A 42 11.20 12.46 3.59
N THR A 43 11.32 11.19 3.22
CA THR A 43 10.22 10.22 3.41
C THR A 43 10.12 9.71 4.85
N ALA A 44 11.02 10.11 5.74
CA ALA A 44 11.01 9.68 7.14
C ALA A 44 10.05 10.54 7.99
N ASN A 45 9.86 11.81 7.62
CA ASN A 45 9.08 12.77 8.39
C ASN A 45 8.00 13.42 7.53
N GLN A 46 6.75 13.14 7.87
CA GLN A 46 5.57 13.64 7.16
C GLN A 46 5.34 15.15 7.33
N ASN A 47 5.95 15.77 8.34
CA ASN A 47 5.79 17.18 8.68
C ASN A 47 6.94 18.06 8.20
N ASP A 48 7.83 17.54 7.34
CA ASP A 48 8.99 18.30 6.87
C ASP A 48 8.57 19.51 6.02
N CYS A 49 7.39 19.47 5.38
CA CYS A 49 6.94 20.53 4.49
C CYS A 49 5.81 21.38 5.09
N PRO A 50 5.82 22.70 4.83
CA PRO A 50 4.77 23.60 5.29
C PRO A 50 3.46 23.35 4.53
N ALA A 51 2.36 23.92 5.06
CA ALA A 51 1.05 23.82 4.43
C ALA A 51 1.09 24.27 2.95
N GLY A 52 0.39 23.52 2.10
CA GLY A 52 0.35 23.72 0.65
C GLY A 52 1.61 23.31 -0.11
N HIS A 53 2.51 22.58 0.55
CA HIS A 53 3.67 21.95 -0.07
C HIS A 53 3.66 20.46 0.21
N TYR A 54 4.20 19.70 -0.74
CA TYR A 54 4.47 18.28 -0.60
C TYR A 54 5.98 18.05 -0.68
N CYS A 55 6.43 16.93 -0.10
CA CYS A 55 7.83 16.55 -0.21
C CYS A 55 8.11 15.93 -1.59
N HIS A 56 8.78 16.67 -2.47
CA HIS A 56 9.26 16.14 -3.74
C HIS A 56 10.53 15.32 -3.49
N ILE A 57 10.54 14.05 -3.90
CA ILE A 57 11.72 13.17 -3.79
C ILE A 57 12.41 13.05 -5.15
N GLY A 58 13.54 13.74 -5.32
CA GLY A 58 14.32 13.72 -6.55
C GLY A 58 15.31 12.55 -6.67
N ASN A 59 16.32 12.72 -7.53
CA ASN A 59 17.41 11.76 -7.72
C ASN A 59 18.49 11.86 -6.63
N THR A 60 18.72 13.07 -6.12
CA THR A 60 19.72 13.37 -5.09
C THR A 60 19.09 14.17 -3.96
N GLN A 61 19.76 14.22 -2.79
CA GLN A 61 19.31 15.04 -1.66
C GLN A 61 19.14 16.52 -2.04
N ALA A 62 20.00 17.04 -2.93
CA ALA A 62 19.91 18.41 -3.45
C ALA A 62 18.60 18.70 -4.21
N THR A 63 17.98 17.66 -4.77
CA THR A 63 16.72 17.74 -5.51
C THR A 63 15.51 17.25 -4.69
N THR A 64 15.70 17.00 -3.39
CA THR A 64 14.64 16.57 -2.47
C THR A 64 14.19 17.75 -1.60
N LEU A 65 13.16 18.45 -2.05
CA LEU A 65 12.72 19.74 -1.51
C LEU A 65 11.20 19.80 -1.39
N CYS A 66 10.70 20.73 -0.58
CA CYS A 66 9.27 20.98 -0.45
C CYS A 66 8.72 21.77 -1.64
N CYS A 67 7.99 21.11 -2.54
CA CYS A 67 7.40 21.71 -3.73
C CYS A 67 5.94 22.09 -3.50
N PRO A 68 5.43 23.17 -4.13
CA PRO A 68 4.06 23.60 -3.93
C PRO A 68 3.08 22.63 -4.60
N SER A 69 2.07 22.20 -3.84
CA SER A 69 0.89 21.50 -4.33
C SER A 69 -0.19 21.50 -3.24
N ASN A 70 -1.43 21.78 -3.63
CA ASN A 70 -2.62 21.61 -2.78
C ASN A 70 -3.51 20.46 -3.29
N GLU A 71 -3.07 19.73 -4.31
CA GLU A 71 -3.86 18.69 -4.95
C GLU A 71 -3.67 17.35 -4.24
N ASP A 72 -4.76 16.58 -4.17
CA ASP A 72 -4.74 15.22 -3.65
C ASP A 72 -3.86 14.35 -4.56
N PRO A 73 -2.76 13.75 -4.07
CA PRO A 73 -1.90 12.88 -4.87
C PRO A 73 -2.69 11.74 -5.54
N CYS A 74 -3.78 11.26 -4.93
CA CYS A 74 -4.57 10.15 -5.45
C CYS A 74 -5.47 10.54 -6.63
N SER A 75 -5.60 11.85 -6.89
CA SER A 75 -6.37 12.39 -8.02
C SER A 75 -5.49 12.83 -9.20
N LEU A 76 -4.18 12.95 -8.96
CA LEU A 76 -3.21 13.45 -9.94
C LEU A 76 -2.83 12.36 -10.97
N PRO A 77 -2.53 12.73 -12.22
CA PRO A 77 -2.09 11.76 -13.22
C PRO A 77 -0.66 11.28 -12.95
N MET A 78 -0.29 10.14 -13.52
CA MET A 78 1.12 9.73 -13.59
C MET A 78 1.95 10.79 -14.31
N SER A 79 3.06 11.21 -13.70
CA SER A 79 3.97 12.16 -14.33
C SER A 79 5.41 11.66 -14.31
N LYS A 80 5.94 11.38 -15.51
CA LYS A 80 7.33 10.96 -15.74
C LYS A 80 8.37 11.98 -15.23
N GLY A 81 8.01 13.26 -15.21
CA GLY A 81 8.92 14.35 -14.84
C GLY A 81 9.83 14.79 -15.98
N ILE A 82 10.86 15.56 -15.62
CA ILE A 82 11.90 16.09 -16.50
C ILE A 82 13.26 15.59 -16.00
N GLY A 83 14.20 15.35 -16.92
CA GLY A 83 15.55 14.87 -16.60
C GLY A 83 15.91 13.59 -17.33
N ILE A 84 17.01 12.97 -16.91
CA ILE A 84 17.60 11.78 -17.55
C ILE A 84 17.79 10.61 -16.57
N SER A 85 17.33 10.76 -15.33
CA SER A 85 17.45 9.69 -14.33
C SER A 85 16.51 8.54 -14.67
N VAL A 86 16.83 7.34 -14.20
CA VAL A 86 15.97 6.16 -14.33
C VAL A 86 15.65 5.70 -12.92
N LEU A 87 14.57 6.23 -12.35
CA LEU A 87 14.14 5.94 -10.98
C LEU A 87 12.83 5.15 -11.01
N ASN A 88 12.84 3.93 -10.49
CA ASN A 88 11.61 3.16 -10.34
C ASN A 88 10.77 3.75 -9.20
N ARG A 89 9.55 4.14 -9.53
CA ARG A 89 8.58 4.77 -8.62
C ARG A 89 7.21 4.14 -8.78
N TRP A 90 6.30 4.48 -7.89
CA TRP A 90 4.91 4.03 -7.91
C TRP A 90 4.00 5.24 -8.00
N TYR A 91 2.93 5.14 -8.77
CA TYR A 91 1.85 6.12 -8.80
C TYR A 91 0.52 5.40 -8.62
N PHE A 92 -0.45 6.09 -8.04
CA PHE A 92 -1.81 5.62 -7.94
C PHE A 92 -2.56 5.91 -9.25
N ASN A 93 -3.01 4.86 -9.93
CA ASN A 93 -3.89 5.02 -11.06
C ASN A 93 -5.34 5.12 -10.54
N SER A 94 -5.94 6.30 -10.68
CA SER A 94 -7.29 6.58 -10.18
C SER A 94 -8.40 5.84 -10.92
N GLU A 95 -8.16 5.41 -12.16
CA GLU A 95 -9.11 4.60 -12.94
C GLU A 95 -9.15 3.16 -12.43
N SER A 96 -7.99 2.52 -12.29
CA SER A 96 -7.89 1.14 -11.79
C SER A 96 -7.96 1.05 -10.28
N LYS A 97 -7.73 2.15 -9.56
CA LYS A 97 -7.52 2.22 -8.10
C LYS A 97 -6.40 1.28 -7.64
N VAL A 98 -5.33 1.20 -8.42
CA VAL A 98 -4.18 0.32 -8.16
C VAL A 98 -2.90 1.14 -8.20
N CYS A 99 -1.96 0.80 -7.32
CA CYS A 99 -0.61 1.37 -7.36
C CYS A 99 0.22 0.66 -8.44
N VAL A 100 0.67 1.43 -9.43
CA VAL A 100 1.38 0.92 -10.61
C VAL A 100 2.81 1.49 -10.65
N SER A 101 3.79 0.64 -10.97
CA SER A 101 5.17 1.07 -11.10
C SER A 101 5.41 1.84 -12.40
N PHE A 102 6.26 2.87 -12.37
CA PHE A 102 6.69 3.64 -13.54
C PHE A 102 8.12 4.15 -13.38
N VAL A 103 8.72 4.63 -14.48
CA VAL A 103 10.06 5.24 -14.48
C VAL A 103 9.94 6.75 -14.36
N TYR A 104 10.47 7.31 -13.28
CA TYR A 104 10.56 8.73 -12.99
C TYR A 104 11.95 9.29 -13.36
N THR A 105 12.00 10.50 -13.91
CA THR A 105 13.25 11.10 -14.42
C THR A 105 14.02 11.98 -13.43
N GLY A 106 13.50 12.13 -12.20
CA GLY A 106 14.22 12.69 -11.06
C GLY A 106 13.94 14.15 -10.72
N ARG A 107 13.23 14.90 -11.59
CA ARG A 107 12.76 16.26 -11.32
C ARG A 107 11.38 16.50 -11.90
N GLY A 108 10.71 17.54 -11.41
CA GLY A 108 9.39 17.94 -11.83
C GLY A 108 8.33 16.94 -11.35
N GLY A 109 7.35 16.70 -12.22
CA GLY A 109 6.21 15.87 -11.88
C GLY A 109 5.34 16.43 -10.76
N ASN A 110 4.69 15.52 -10.04
CA ASN A 110 3.66 15.86 -9.06
C ASN A 110 3.73 14.92 -7.84
N SER A 111 2.84 15.11 -6.87
CA SER A 111 2.81 14.35 -5.61
C SER A 111 2.33 12.91 -5.76
N ASN A 112 1.79 12.50 -6.92
CA ASN A 112 1.47 11.10 -7.23
C ASN A 112 2.72 10.31 -7.64
N ASN A 113 3.71 10.28 -6.74
CA ASN A 113 5.01 9.68 -6.97
C ASN A 113 5.58 9.17 -5.65
N PHE A 114 5.55 7.86 -5.47
CA PHE A 114 5.92 7.18 -4.24
C PHE A 114 7.16 6.30 -4.45
N ILE A 115 8.03 6.19 -3.44
CA ILE A 115 9.25 5.37 -3.54
C ILE A 115 8.90 3.89 -3.57
N SER A 116 7.93 3.49 -2.76
CA SER A 116 7.48 2.11 -2.66
C SER A 116 5.99 1.97 -2.93
N ARG A 117 5.58 0.76 -3.33
CA ARG A 117 4.17 0.41 -3.48
C ARG A 117 3.40 0.64 -2.17
N GLN A 118 4.00 0.28 -1.02
CA GLN A 118 3.38 0.45 0.29
C GLN A 118 3.07 1.93 0.60
N GLN A 119 3.99 2.85 0.28
CA GLN A 119 3.74 4.29 0.44
C GLN A 119 2.57 4.76 -0.43
N CYS A 120 2.48 4.27 -1.66
CA CYS A 120 1.36 4.58 -2.56
C CYS A 120 0.02 4.09 -1.98
N ILE A 121 -0.04 2.86 -1.46
CA ILE A 121 -1.25 2.28 -0.87
C ILE A 121 -1.65 2.99 0.43
N GLN A 122 -0.66 3.38 1.23
CA GLN A 122 -0.91 4.16 2.45
C GLN A 122 -1.45 5.55 2.14
N ALA A 123 -0.98 6.18 1.07
CA ALA A 123 -1.47 7.48 0.64
C ALA A 123 -2.83 7.39 -0.07
N CYS A 124 -3.03 6.35 -0.89
CA CYS A 124 -4.17 6.21 -1.78
C CYS A 124 -4.88 4.88 -1.60
N PRO A 125 -6.18 4.87 -1.25
CA PRO A 125 -6.92 3.65 -0.96
C PRO A 125 -6.99 2.75 -2.20
N GLU A 126 -6.28 1.62 -2.14
CA GLU A 126 -6.24 0.63 -3.23
C GLU A 126 -7.55 -0.19 -3.26
N TYR A 127 -7.97 -0.56 -4.46
CA TYR A 127 -9.00 -1.56 -4.67
C TYR A 127 -8.54 -2.91 -4.10
N ALA A 128 -9.38 -3.54 -3.27
CA ALA A 128 -9.11 -4.86 -2.72
C ALA A 128 -9.06 -5.90 -3.86
N SER A 129 -7.84 -6.23 -4.28
CA SER A 129 -7.62 -7.17 -5.38
C SER A 129 -8.21 -8.53 -5.03
N PRO A 130 -9.03 -9.14 -5.91
CA PRO A 130 -9.52 -10.50 -5.72
C PRO A 130 -8.46 -11.56 -6.08
N CYS A 131 -7.27 -11.17 -6.55
CA CYS A 131 -6.22 -12.11 -6.94
C CYS A 131 -5.47 -12.63 -5.70
N PRO A 132 -5.26 -13.97 -5.58
CA PRO A 132 -4.55 -14.57 -4.46
C PRO A 132 -3.09 -14.14 -4.37
N GLU A 133 -2.45 -13.96 -5.52
CA GLU A 133 -1.07 -13.51 -5.64
C GLU A 133 -0.96 -12.53 -6.80
N GLY A 134 -0.07 -11.54 -6.66
CA GLY A 134 0.20 -10.55 -7.69
C GLY A 134 -0.97 -9.59 -7.96
N GLN A 135 -0.80 -8.74 -8.98
CA GLN A 135 -1.79 -7.74 -9.37
C GLN A 135 -2.68 -8.23 -10.52
N PRO A 136 -3.95 -7.79 -10.58
CA PRO A 136 -4.80 -8.02 -11.75
C PRO A 136 -4.11 -7.52 -13.02
N HIS A 137 -4.40 -8.16 -14.16
CA HIS A 137 -3.89 -7.68 -15.43
C HIS A 137 -4.39 -6.27 -15.71
N ILE A 138 -3.45 -5.35 -15.96
CA ILE A 138 -3.73 -3.97 -16.35
C ILE A 138 -3.51 -3.88 -17.86
N GLY A 139 -4.56 -3.52 -18.59
CA GLY A 139 -4.51 -3.31 -20.03
C GLY A 139 -3.64 -2.11 -20.41
N LEU A 140 -3.38 -1.96 -21.71
CA LEU A 140 -2.56 -0.86 -22.24
C LEU A 140 -3.12 0.54 -21.93
N SER A 141 -4.43 0.64 -21.71
CA SER A 141 -5.12 1.87 -21.28
C SER A 141 -4.95 2.18 -19.79
N GLY A 142 -4.30 1.31 -19.01
CA GLY A 142 -4.20 1.46 -17.56
C GLY A 142 -5.42 0.94 -16.79
N GLN A 143 -6.35 0.25 -17.44
CA GLN A 143 -7.57 -0.28 -16.82
C GLN A 143 -7.43 -1.75 -16.44
N ILE A 144 -8.06 -2.16 -15.33
CA ILE A 144 -8.13 -3.57 -14.94
C ILE A 144 -8.88 -4.34 -16.02
N THR A 145 -8.29 -5.45 -16.46
CA THR A 145 -8.95 -6.35 -17.41
C THR A 145 -9.94 -7.22 -16.67
N HIS A 146 -11.21 -6.89 -16.85
CA HIS A 146 -12.33 -7.69 -16.35
C HIS A 146 -12.55 -8.90 -17.25
N CYS A 147 -13.01 -9.98 -16.64
CA CYS A 147 -13.37 -11.21 -17.33
C CYS A 147 -14.62 -11.81 -16.71
N GLY A 148 -15.21 -12.81 -17.37
CA GLY A 148 -16.38 -13.53 -16.86
C GLY A 148 -16.35 -15.01 -17.21
N ALA A 149 -17.34 -15.73 -16.69
CA ALA A 149 -17.48 -17.17 -16.92
C ALA A 149 -17.73 -17.52 -18.40
N THR A 150 -18.26 -16.57 -19.19
CA THR A 150 -18.60 -16.76 -20.61
C THR A 150 -17.46 -16.36 -21.56
N ASP A 151 -16.48 -15.61 -21.08
CA ASP A 151 -15.40 -15.00 -21.86
C ASP A 151 -14.03 -15.10 -21.16
N PRO A 152 -13.62 -16.27 -20.63
CA PRO A 152 -12.36 -16.41 -19.90
C PRO A 152 -11.11 -16.16 -20.76
N SER A 153 -11.22 -16.26 -22.09
CA SER A 153 -10.13 -16.04 -23.05
C SER A 153 -9.73 -14.57 -23.24
N ILE A 154 -10.44 -13.63 -22.61
CA ILE A 154 -10.02 -12.21 -22.58
C ILE A 154 -8.74 -12.02 -21.77
N CYS A 155 -8.45 -12.95 -20.86
CA CYS A 155 -7.22 -12.94 -20.08
C CYS A 155 -6.01 -13.38 -20.95
N PRO A 156 -4.87 -12.68 -20.85
CA PRO A 156 -3.63 -13.10 -21.50
C PRO A 156 -3.18 -14.49 -21.06
N THR A 157 -2.32 -15.14 -21.84
CA THR A 157 -1.92 -16.55 -21.61
C THR A 157 -1.23 -16.83 -20.28
N THR A 158 -0.70 -15.82 -19.59
CA THR A 158 -0.08 -15.96 -18.26
C THR A 158 -1.05 -15.64 -17.11
N TYR A 159 -2.30 -15.30 -17.45
CA TYR A 159 -3.36 -14.94 -16.53
C TYR A 159 -4.54 -15.89 -16.68
N TRP A 160 -5.24 -16.13 -15.58
CA TRP A 160 -6.49 -16.89 -15.58
C TRP A 160 -7.64 -15.98 -15.16
N CYS A 161 -8.86 -16.31 -15.61
CA CYS A 161 -10.03 -15.53 -15.26
C CYS A 161 -10.54 -15.91 -13.87
N HIS A 162 -10.33 -15.04 -12.89
CA HIS A 162 -10.98 -15.14 -11.60
C HIS A 162 -12.43 -14.65 -11.73
N VAL A 163 -13.41 -15.49 -11.36
CA VAL A 163 -14.84 -15.15 -11.45
C VAL A 163 -15.42 -14.97 -10.04
N GLY A 164 -15.49 -13.71 -9.61
CA GLY A 164 -16.01 -13.29 -8.32
C GLY A 164 -17.54 -13.27 -8.23
N ALA A 165 -18.06 -12.60 -7.20
CA ALA A 165 -19.50 -12.42 -6.97
C ALA A 165 -20.12 -11.32 -7.86
N THR A 166 -19.28 -10.41 -8.35
CA THR A 166 -19.64 -9.25 -9.16
C THR A 166 -18.71 -9.13 -10.36
N LEU A 167 -19.08 -8.34 -11.37
CA LEU A 167 -18.19 -8.02 -12.49
C LEU A 167 -16.91 -7.31 -12.01
N GLU A 168 -17.05 -6.44 -11.01
CA GLU A 168 -15.92 -5.73 -10.40
C GLU A 168 -14.91 -6.68 -9.76
N SER A 169 -15.36 -7.79 -9.16
CA SER A 169 -14.49 -8.82 -8.56
C SER A 169 -14.11 -9.94 -9.53
N SER A 170 -14.47 -9.81 -10.81
CA SER A 170 -14.13 -10.77 -11.87
C SER A 170 -13.07 -10.19 -12.79
N VAL A 171 -11.83 -10.65 -12.62
CA VAL A 171 -10.63 -10.03 -13.22
C VAL A 171 -9.60 -11.08 -13.63
N CYS A 172 -8.68 -10.72 -14.50
CA CYS A 172 -7.58 -11.59 -14.88
C CYS A 172 -6.47 -11.60 -13.81
N CYS A 173 -6.23 -12.74 -13.17
CA CYS A 173 -5.22 -12.91 -12.12
C CYS A 173 -3.99 -13.66 -12.63
N PRO A 174 -2.77 -13.34 -12.13
CA PRO A 174 -1.54 -13.95 -12.61
C PRO A 174 -1.39 -15.39 -12.08
N ASN A 175 -0.27 -16.04 -12.44
CA ASN A 175 0.07 -17.39 -12.02
C ASN A 175 -0.93 -18.45 -12.50
N ALA A 176 -1.27 -18.40 -13.79
CA ALA A 176 -2.04 -19.47 -14.44
C ALA A 176 -1.24 -20.80 -14.41
N GLY A 177 -1.48 -21.62 -13.37
CA GLY A 177 -0.97 -22.99 -13.23
C GLY A 177 -2.03 -24.04 -13.58
N ASP A 178 -1.73 -25.32 -13.37
CA ASP A 178 -2.74 -26.38 -13.50
C ASP A 178 -3.78 -26.26 -12.36
N PRO A 179 -5.05 -25.94 -12.65
CA PRO A 179 -6.08 -25.80 -11.62
C PRO A 179 -6.35 -27.09 -10.85
N CYS A 180 -6.00 -28.26 -11.40
CA CYS A 180 -6.21 -29.55 -10.77
C CYS A 180 -5.19 -29.81 -9.65
N ASP A 181 -4.05 -29.12 -9.70
CA ASP A 181 -2.97 -29.25 -8.72
C ASP A 181 -3.14 -28.31 -7.51
N GLN A 182 -4.06 -27.34 -7.60
CA GLN A 182 -4.26 -26.31 -6.59
C GLN A 182 -5.19 -26.75 -5.45
N GLU A 183 -4.85 -26.34 -4.23
CA GLU A 183 -5.74 -26.50 -3.07
C GLU A 183 -6.93 -25.53 -3.14
N ILE A 184 -8.01 -25.86 -2.42
CA ILE A 184 -9.18 -24.98 -2.36
C ILE A 184 -8.86 -23.69 -1.60
N SER A 185 -9.12 -22.55 -2.24
CA SER A 185 -9.19 -21.26 -1.55
C SER A 185 -10.64 -20.86 -1.38
N LYS A 186 -11.12 -20.81 -0.13
CA LYS A 186 -12.49 -20.36 0.17
C LYS A 186 -12.63 -18.83 0.03
N GLY A 187 -11.53 -18.07 0.04
CA GLY A 187 -11.57 -16.62 0.14
C GLY A 187 -12.06 -16.14 1.51
N VAL A 188 -12.07 -14.82 1.72
CA VAL A 188 -12.43 -14.18 3.01
C VAL A 188 -13.59 -13.20 2.91
N GLY A 189 -14.23 -13.11 1.74
CA GLY A 189 -15.48 -12.39 1.56
C GLY A 189 -16.67 -13.04 2.28
N THR A 190 -17.87 -12.51 2.03
CA THR A 190 -19.12 -13.00 2.63
C THR A 190 -20.04 -13.68 1.63
N ALA A 191 -19.62 -13.80 0.36
CA ALA A 191 -20.40 -14.43 -0.67
C ALA A 191 -20.63 -15.91 -0.33
N GLN A 192 -21.65 -16.53 -0.92
CA GLN A 192 -21.95 -17.95 -0.69
C GLN A 192 -22.07 -18.65 -2.04
N LEU A 193 -21.04 -18.48 -2.88
CA LEU A 193 -21.02 -18.98 -4.25
C LEU A 193 -20.76 -20.48 -4.25
N LEU A 194 -21.64 -21.25 -4.86
CA LEU A 194 -21.41 -22.68 -5.06
C LEU A 194 -20.40 -22.86 -6.20
N ARG A 195 -19.26 -23.49 -5.88
CA ARG A 195 -18.16 -23.75 -6.82
C ARG A 195 -17.72 -25.21 -6.72
N PHE A 196 -16.89 -25.64 -7.66
CA PHE A 196 -16.33 -26.99 -7.71
C PHE A 196 -14.81 -26.91 -7.71
N TYR A 197 -14.18 -27.91 -7.10
CA TYR A 197 -12.73 -28.11 -7.14
C TYR A 197 -12.41 -29.57 -7.46
N TYR A 198 -11.23 -29.81 -8.00
CA TYR A 198 -10.76 -31.17 -8.26
C TYR A 198 -10.08 -31.73 -7.01
N ASN A 199 -10.61 -32.82 -6.48
CA ASN A 199 -9.99 -33.53 -5.37
C ASN A 199 -8.99 -34.55 -5.91
N GLN A 200 -7.70 -34.31 -5.73
CA GLN A 200 -6.64 -35.17 -6.25
C GLN A 200 -6.66 -36.59 -5.66
N LEU A 201 -7.05 -36.75 -4.39
CA LEU A 201 -7.08 -38.05 -3.72
C LEU A 201 -8.20 -38.93 -4.29
N THR A 202 -9.40 -38.35 -4.44
CA THR A 202 -10.57 -39.10 -4.90
C THR A 202 -10.73 -39.06 -6.42
N ARG A 203 -9.95 -38.22 -7.12
CA ARG A 203 -10.06 -37.92 -8.56
C ARG A 203 -11.49 -37.53 -8.98
N THR A 204 -12.18 -36.78 -8.13
CA THR A 204 -13.56 -36.32 -8.37
C THR A 204 -13.69 -34.83 -8.18
N CYS A 205 -14.59 -34.20 -8.92
CA CYS A 205 -14.96 -32.81 -8.70
C CYS A 205 -15.93 -32.73 -7.51
N ASN A 206 -15.56 -32.01 -6.47
CA ASN A 206 -16.39 -31.84 -5.28
C ASN A 206 -16.85 -30.39 -5.17
N GLN A 207 -18.05 -30.18 -4.64
CA GLN A 207 -18.59 -28.84 -4.44
C GLN A 207 -18.04 -28.21 -3.16
N PHE A 208 -17.85 -26.90 -3.17
CA PHE A 208 -17.53 -26.11 -1.99
C PHE A 208 -18.20 -24.73 -2.05
N ARG A 209 -18.29 -24.06 -0.89
CA ARG A 209 -18.76 -22.68 -0.81
C ARG A 209 -17.57 -21.74 -0.91
N TYR A 210 -17.55 -20.95 -1.97
CA TYR A 210 -16.57 -19.92 -2.21
C TYR A 210 -17.12 -18.58 -1.69
N SER A 211 -16.38 -18.01 -0.75
CA SER A 211 -16.73 -16.81 -0.01
C SER A 211 -16.37 -15.50 -0.74
N GLY A 212 -15.57 -15.57 -1.80
CA GLY A 212 -15.12 -14.39 -2.54
C GLY A 212 -14.01 -13.62 -1.83
N LEU A 213 -13.70 -12.43 -2.37
CA LEU A 213 -12.62 -11.47 -2.04
C LEU A 213 -11.52 -11.99 -1.10
N ILE A 214 -10.34 -12.18 -1.67
CA ILE A 214 -9.11 -12.52 -0.96
C ILE A 214 -8.53 -11.21 -0.43
N LEU A 215 -8.85 -10.87 0.81
CA LEU A 215 -8.22 -9.77 1.56
C LEU A 215 -6.74 -10.14 1.79
N ASP A 216 -5.85 -9.16 1.66
CA ASP A 216 -4.45 -9.28 2.05
C ASP A 216 -4.32 -9.94 3.43
N ASN A 217 -3.35 -10.84 3.56
CA ASN A 217 -3.01 -11.51 4.82
C ASN A 217 -2.84 -10.45 5.94
N PRO A 218 -3.69 -10.47 6.99
CA PRO A 218 -3.65 -9.47 8.06
C PRO A 218 -2.48 -9.67 9.04
N CYS A 219 -1.77 -10.80 8.95
CA CYS A 219 -0.68 -11.18 9.83
C CYS A 219 0.67 -10.68 9.31
N ILE A 220 1.41 -9.99 10.17
CA ILE A 220 2.73 -9.41 9.82
C ILE A 220 3.86 -10.45 9.71
N ASN A 221 3.72 -11.60 10.39
CA ASN A 221 4.78 -12.61 10.54
C ASN A 221 4.43 -13.98 9.92
N GLY A 222 3.80 -13.99 8.75
CA GLY A 222 3.40 -15.22 8.04
C GLY A 222 1.88 -15.43 8.02
N ASP A 223 1.41 -16.60 7.61
CA ASP A 223 -0.02 -16.84 7.36
C ASP A 223 -0.84 -17.11 8.64
N PRO A 224 -2.14 -16.77 8.66
CA PRO A 224 -3.00 -17.05 9.81
C PRO A 224 -3.09 -18.55 10.07
N ALA A 225 -3.10 -18.92 11.36
CA ALA A 225 -3.16 -20.32 11.77
C ALA A 225 -4.43 -21.01 11.29
N THR A 226 -4.30 -22.21 10.72
CA THR A 226 -5.42 -23.03 10.21
C THR A 226 -5.74 -24.19 11.13
N GLY A 227 -7.04 -24.47 11.31
CA GLY A 227 -7.52 -25.66 11.99
C GLY A 227 -7.42 -26.93 11.12
N PRO A 228 -7.81 -28.10 11.67
CA PRO A 228 -7.73 -29.40 10.98
C PRO A 228 -8.56 -29.49 9.69
N ASN A 229 -9.49 -28.56 9.49
CA ASN A 229 -10.38 -28.45 8.33
C ASN A 229 -9.87 -27.43 7.29
N GLY A 230 -8.64 -26.93 7.44
CA GLY A 230 -8.03 -25.93 6.57
C GLY A 230 -8.64 -24.52 6.69
N LEU A 231 -9.50 -24.27 7.69
CA LEU A 231 -10.05 -22.93 7.94
C LEU A 231 -9.18 -22.17 8.92
N TYR A 232 -8.99 -20.87 8.70
CA TYR A 232 -8.34 -20.01 9.68
C TYR A 232 -9.05 -20.07 11.03
N ILE A 233 -8.26 -20.17 12.09
CA ILE A 233 -8.75 -20.15 13.46
C ILE A 233 -9.17 -18.71 13.77
N LYS A 234 -10.49 -18.51 13.85
CA LYS A 234 -11.09 -17.24 14.24
C LYS A 234 -10.98 -17.04 15.74
N CYS A 235 -10.77 -15.80 16.14
CA CYS A 235 -10.69 -15.41 17.54
C CYS A 235 -11.48 -14.11 17.75
N SER A 236 -11.67 -13.67 19.00
CA SER A 236 -12.38 -12.42 19.28
C SER A 236 -11.91 -11.80 20.60
N SER A 237 -12.31 -10.55 20.84
CA SER A 237 -12.01 -9.83 22.08
C SER A 237 -12.54 -10.54 23.32
N ASN A 238 -13.61 -11.31 23.16
CA ASN A 238 -14.26 -12.06 24.24
C ASN A 238 -13.73 -13.49 24.38
N SER A 239 -12.91 -13.96 23.43
CA SER A 239 -12.33 -15.31 23.42
C SER A 239 -10.89 -15.35 22.87
N PRO A 240 -9.95 -14.57 23.46
CA PRO A 240 -8.58 -14.46 22.93
C PRO A 240 -7.77 -15.76 23.08
N ASN A 241 -8.16 -16.66 23.99
CA ASN A 241 -7.43 -17.90 24.32
C ASN A 241 -7.72 -19.08 23.38
N VAL A 242 -8.45 -18.84 22.27
CA VAL A 242 -8.74 -19.87 21.25
C VAL A 242 -7.51 -20.14 20.36
N CYS A 243 -6.52 -19.23 20.35
CA CYS A 243 -5.34 -19.34 19.50
C CYS A 243 -4.34 -20.41 19.99
N PRO A 244 -3.82 -21.27 19.09
CA PRO A 244 -2.80 -22.27 19.41
C PRO A 244 -1.50 -21.67 19.98
N SER A 245 -0.72 -22.48 20.70
CA SER A 245 0.59 -22.08 21.21
C SER A 245 1.49 -21.51 20.11
N GLY A 246 2.12 -20.36 20.38
CA GLY A 246 2.95 -19.64 19.40
C GLY A 246 2.19 -18.69 18.48
N THR A 247 0.86 -18.59 18.63
CA THR A 247 -0.01 -17.69 17.87
C THR A 247 -0.80 -16.76 18.79
N TRP A 248 -1.22 -15.61 18.29
CA TRP A 248 -1.95 -14.60 19.04
C TRP A 248 -3.18 -14.10 18.27
N CYS A 249 -4.20 -13.64 18.99
CA CYS A 249 -5.43 -13.18 18.37
C CYS A 249 -5.27 -11.76 17.79
N HIS A 250 -5.14 -11.65 16.46
CA HIS A 250 -5.25 -10.38 15.76
C HIS A 250 -6.71 -9.99 15.69
N ILE A 251 -7.04 -8.80 16.18
CA ILE A 251 -8.41 -8.27 16.15
C ILE A 251 -8.45 -7.11 15.17
N GLY A 252 -8.97 -7.36 13.97
CA GLY A 252 -9.07 -6.38 12.91
C GLY A 252 -10.17 -5.32 13.12
N GLY A 253 -10.56 -4.66 12.03
CA GLY A 253 -11.57 -3.59 12.00
C GLY A 253 -12.97 -4.04 12.43
N ASP A 254 -13.28 -5.32 12.26
CA ASP A 254 -14.53 -5.99 12.65
C ASP A 254 -14.27 -7.43 13.14
N VAL A 255 -15.24 -8.05 13.84
CA VAL A 255 -15.18 -9.43 14.35
C VAL A 255 -14.98 -10.48 13.26
N THR A 256 -15.26 -10.13 12.00
CA THR A 256 -15.05 -10.98 10.83
C THR A 256 -13.58 -11.04 10.37
N GLU A 257 -12.78 -10.04 10.75
CA GLU A 257 -11.35 -9.91 10.39
C GLU A 257 -10.42 -10.48 11.47
N ALA A 258 -10.95 -10.95 12.60
CA ALA A 258 -10.13 -11.44 13.72
C ALA A 258 -9.65 -12.90 13.51
N VAL A 259 -8.34 -13.11 13.48
CA VAL A 259 -7.68 -14.39 13.19
C VAL A 259 -6.44 -14.61 14.07
N CYS A 260 -6.04 -15.88 14.27
CA CYS A 260 -4.82 -16.20 15.01
C CYS A 260 -3.58 -16.03 14.14
N CYS A 261 -2.73 -15.06 14.44
CA CYS A 261 -1.49 -14.79 13.73
C CYS A 261 -0.27 -15.41 14.44
N PRO A 262 0.75 -15.87 13.69
CA PRO A 262 1.99 -16.42 14.26
C PRO A 262 2.88 -15.35 14.91
N GLY A 263 3.81 -15.79 15.76
CA GLY A 263 4.82 -14.93 16.40
C GLY A 263 4.37 -14.37 17.75
N ALA A 264 3.72 -15.20 18.58
CA ALA A 264 3.36 -14.79 19.93
C ALA A 264 4.60 -14.51 20.79
N GLU A 265 4.82 -13.25 21.15
CA GLU A 265 5.85 -12.76 22.05
C GLU A 265 5.20 -12.18 23.33
N ASN A 266 5.99 -11.68 24.28
CA ASN A 266 5.45 -11.03 25.47
C ASN A 266 4.74 -9.72 25.06
N PRO A 267 3.41 -9.58 25.26
CA PRO A 267 2.67 -8.39 24.84
C PRO A 267 3.00 -7.15 25.66
N CYS A 268 3.82 -7.22 26.70
CA CYS A 268 4.22 -6.05 27.49
C CYS A 268 5.59 -5.48 27.05
N SER A 269 6.26 -6.12 26.08
CA SER A 269 7.62 -5.75 25.64
C SER A 269 7.71 -5.30 24.17
N LEU A 270 6.65 -5.45 23.37
CA LEU A 270 6.66 -5.02 21.96
C LEU A 270 6.30 -3.52 21.82
N PRO A 271 6.78 -2.83 20.78
CA PRO A 271 6.28 -1.51 20.41
C PRO A 271 4.81 -1.59 19.90
N PHE A 272 4.04 -0.53 20.13
CA PHE A 272 2.69 -0.42 19.58
C PHE A 272 2.73 -0.26 18.06
N ALA A 273 1.80 -0.91 17.35
CA ALA A 273 1.67 -0.78 15.91
C ALA A 273 0.27 -0.25 15.58
N VAL A 274 0.22 0.92 14.95
CA VAL A 274 -1.02 1.55 14.47
C VAL A 274 -1.71 0.66 13.43
N GLY A 275 -0.94 -0.13 12.67
CA GLY A 275 -1.48 -1.01 11.65
C GLY A 275 -1.83 -0.29 10.34
N ASP A 276 -2.10 -1.05 9.30
CA ASP A 276 -2.27 -0.55 7.91
C ASP A 276 -3.72 -0.67 7.38
N GLY A 277 -4.71 -0.75 8.27
CA GLY A 277 -6.13 -0.78 7.88
C GLY A 277 -6.77 0.61 7.80
N ILE A 278 -8.11 0.65 7.74
CA ILE A 278 -8.89 1.91 7.65
C ILE A 278 -9.88 2.09 8.82
N ALA A 279 -9.86 1.18 9.79
CA ALA A 279 -10.73 1.24 10.95
C ALA A 279 -10.18 2.23 11.97
N THR A 280 -11.02 3.01 12.62
CA THR A 280 -10.59 3.91 13.70
C THR A 280 -10.90 3.29 15.05
N LEU A 281 -10.16 2.23 15.41
CA LEU A 281 -10.42 1.49 16.63
C LEU A 281 -9.61 2.04 17.81
N SER A 282 -10.29 2.29 18.91
CA SER A 282 -9.64 2.64 20.17
C SER A 282 -9.05 1.38 20.82
N ARG A 283 -7.71 1.33 20.97
CA ARG A 283 -6.98 0.20 21.59
C ARG A 283 -6.01 0.68 22.65
N TYR A 284 -5.49 -0.24 23.46
CA TYR A 284 -4.57 0.07 24.55
C TYR A 284 -3.25 -0.70 24.41
N TYR A 285 -2.12 -0.04 24.65
CA TYR A 285 -0.79 -0.66 24.71
C TYR A 285 -0.15 -0.41 26.08
N PHE A 286 0.78 -1.28 26.51
CA PHE A 286 1.53 -1.06 27.74
C PHE A 286 2.74 -0.17 27.47
N ASP A 287 2.71 1.07 27.94
CA ASP A 287 3.83 1.99 27.81
C ASP A 287 4.91 1.63 28.84
N THR A 288 6.05 1.12 28.37
CA THR A 288 7.15 0.67 29.23
C THR A 288 7.86 1.82 29.95
N ASN A 289 7.85 3.03 29.38
CA ASN A 289 8.44 4.23 30.00
C ASN A 289 7.54 4.75 31.12
N LEU A 290 6.23 4.77 30.89
CA LEU A 290 5.24 5.26 31.84
C LEU A 290 4.68 4.17 32.78
N ARG A 291 5.04 2.90 32.53
CA ARG A 291 4.55 1.69 33.22
C ARG A 291 3.02 1.65 33.38
N ARG A 292 2.28 2.09 32.36
CA ARG A 292 0.81 2.10 32.38
C ARG A 292 0.25 1.83 30.99
N CYS A 293 -1.00 1.37 30.93
CA CYS A 293 -1.69 1.26 29.65
C CYS A 293 -2.02 2.65 29.10
N ALA A 294 -1.64 2.91 27.85
CA ALA A 294 -1.95 4.12 27.11
C ALA A 294 -2.84 3.78 25.91
N LYS A 295 -3.75 4.71 25.59
CA LYS A 295 -4.70 4.54 24.48
C LYS A 295 -4.03 4.95 23.16
N PHE A 296 -4.28 4.20 22.09
CA PHE A 296 -3.90 4.55 20.73
C PHE A 296 -5.03 4.24 19.74
N THR A 297 -4.96 4.81 18.55
CA THR A 297 -5.87 4.49 17.45
C THR A 297 -5.24 3.41 16.60
N TYR A 298 -5.91 2.26 16.50
CA TYR A 298 -5.52 1.13 15.68
C TYR A 298 -6.36 1.08 14.40
N SER A 299 -5.68 0.88 13.29
CA SER A 299 -6.20 0.91 11.93
C SER A 299 -6.95 -0.36 11.51
N GLY A 300 -6.92 -1.44 12.30
CA GLY A 300 -7.67 -2.67 11.99
C GLY A 300 -6.92 -3.73 11.16
N LYS A 301 -5.69 -3.49 10.70
CA LYS A 301 -4.85 -4.49 9.99
C LYS A 301 -3.38 -4.39 10.41
N SER A 302 -2.58 -5.43 10.23
CA SER A 302 -1.12 -5.40 10.45
C SER A 302 -0.65 -4.90 11.83
N GLY A 303 -1.41 -5.17 12.89
CA GLY A 303 -1.01 -4.85 14.27
C GLY A 303 -0.02 -5.84 14.87
N THR A 304 0.58 -5.46 15.98
CA THR A 304 1.32 -6.38 16.88
C THR A 304 0.34 -7.00 17.88
N GLN A 305 0.81 -7.94 18.72
CA GLN A 305 0.04 -8.66 19.76
C GLN A 305 -0.71 -7.79 20.80
N HIS A 306 -0.61 -6.47 20.66
CA HIS A 306 -1.09 -5.40 21.52
C HIS A 306 -2.54 -4.94 21.30
N LEU A 307 -3.44 -5.83 20.89
CA LEU A 307 -4.81 -5.43 20.53
C LEU A 307 -5.85 -5.98 21.52
N PHE A 308 -5.93 -5.33 22.67
CA PHE A 308 -7.06 -5.44 23.61
C PHE A 308 -7.94 -4.20 23.51
#